data_AF-A0A7C4P0A8-F1
#
_entry.id   AF-A0A7C4P0A8-F1
#
_cell.length_a   1.000
_cell.length_b   1.000
_cell.length_c   1.000
_cell.angle_alpha   90.00
_cell.angle_beta   90.00
_cell.angle_gamma   90.00
#
_symmetry.space_group_name_H-M   'P 1'
#
loop_
_entity.id
_entity.type
_entity.pdbx_description
1 polymer ?
#
loop_
_entity_poly.entity_id
_entity_poly.type
_entity_poly.pdbx_seq_one_letter_code
_entity_poly.pdbx_strand_id
1 'polypeptide(L)'
;MTSKNDIRYLIENYYDIQKLRVETFNRIVSYVKENKDKIIEMIKNLSHARFETQDTNASQNFIELQRDDASHQLIEPQFKSASQCDNETHKFDASHELIETHFSHASQTISETHDERASQNLFETHFGNASQPPFETHLRDAISLLENKKYAEFVEKYVVNGKIELEEIENLLWFYKKLYETEKGLYKILDAWSKEHPLRTNFLNYVKGIGPVLSSGIIAWLGDAILKAEHVSNIWSYCGLTPNSERRRGEKLNYNPKLKTFCWKIGQSFIKFKCFGRKLYDIFKEETQRKHPDWSKLHIHNYARRKVVKLFIASVWEVWRKMNNLPTTEPYPIQILGHSKTKITPDMWIEGKKSAIGD
;
A
#
# COMPACT_ATOMS: atom_id res chain seq x y z
N MET A 1 -19.39 -19.57 -12.77
CA MET A 1 -18.12 -19.59 -12.03
C MET A 1 -17.00 -19.25 -12.98
N THR A 2 -16.21 -18.21 -12.71
CA THR A 2 -15.01 -17.86 -13.47
C THR A 2 -14.05 -19.05 -13.51
N SER A 3 -13.57 -19.43 -14.70
CA SER A 3 -12.69 -20.58 -14.87
C SER A 3 -11.32 -20.33 -14.22
N LYS A 4 -10.64 -21.39 -13.76
CA LYS A 4 -9.24 -21.28 -13.29
C LYS A 4 -8.33 -20.65 -14.35
N ASN A 5 -8.61 -20.89 -15.64
CA ASN A 5 -7.85 -20.26 -16.73
C ASN A 5 -8.07 -18.75 -16.75
N ASP A 6 -9.32 -18.28 -16.62
CA ASP A 6 -9.64 -16.85 -16.57
C ASP A 6 -8.91 -16.17 -15.40
N ILE A 7 -8.86 -16.82 -14.24
CA ILE A 7 -8.15 -16.29 -13.07
C ILE A 7 -6.64 -16.14 -13.34
N ARG A 8 -6.01 -17.07 -14.05
CA ARG A 8 -4.59 -16.95 -14.43
C ARG A 8 -4.37 -15.70 -15.28
N TYR A 9 -5.25 -15.42 -16.23
CA TYR A 9 -5.19 -14.20 -17.04
C TYR A 9 -5.45 -12.95 -16.20
N LEU A 10 -6.42 -12.96 -15.29
CA LEU A 10 -6.69 -11.82 -14.40
C LEU A 10 -5.51 -11.49 -13.48
N ILE A 11 -4.76 -12.48 -13.02
CA ILE A 11 -3.53 -12.26 -12.23
C ILE A 11 -2.44 -11.59 -13.06
N GLU A 12 -2.27 -12.01 -14.31
CA GLU A 12 -1.31 -11.36 -15.23
C GLU A 12 -1.71 -9.91 -15.49
N ASN A 13 -2.97 -9.68 -15.84
CA ASN A 13 -3.53 -8.34 -16.04
C ASN A 13 -3.36 -7.45 -14.81
N TYR A 14 -3.60 -7.98 -13.60
CA TYR A 14 -3.38 -7.25 -12.36
C TYR A 14 -1.94 -6.73 -12.25
N TYR A 15 -0.95 -7.57 -12.55
CA TYR A 15 0.45 -7.17 -12.49
C TYR A 15 0.87 -6.23 -13.62
N ASP A 16 0.29 -6.35 -14.81
CA ASP A 16 0.56 -5.45 -15.93
C ASP A 16 -0.01 -4.06 -15.65
N ILE A 17 -1.23 -3.96 -15.12
CA ILE A 17 -1.85 -2.70 -14.69
C ILE A 17 -1.07 -2.08 -13.53
N GLN A 18 -0.68 -2.88 -12.53
CA GLN A 18 0.16 -2.39 -11.43
C GLN A 18 1.50 -1.84 -11.95
N LYS A 19 2.13 -2.49 -12.93
CA LYS A 19 3.37 -2.01 -13.54
C LYS A 19 3.15 -0.66 -14.22
N LEU A 20 2.11 -0.54 -15.05
CA LEU A 20 1.77 0.72 -15.73
C LEU A 20 1.46 1.83 -14.73
N ARG A 21 0.71 1.53 -13.65
CA ARG A 21 0.41 2.51 -12.61
C ARG A 21 1.67 3.05 -11.95
N VAL A 22 2.59 2.16 -11.55
CA VAL A 22 3.87 2.55 -10.93
C VAL A 22 4.72 3.38 -11.90
N GLU A 23 4.73 3.01 -13.18
CA GLU A 23 5.45 3.76 -14.22
C GLU A 23 4.86 5.16 -14.42
N THR A 24 3.54 5.29 -14.48
CA THR A 24 2.86 6.59 -14.56
C THR A 24 3.12 7.45 -13.32
N PHE A 25 3.09 6.86 -12.12
CA PHE A 25 3.46 7.56 -10.89
C PHE A 25 4.90 8.08 -10.95
N ASN A 26 5.84 7.25 -11.40
CA ASN A 26 7.24 7.65 -11.54
C ASN A 26 7.42 8.79 -12.56
N ARG A 27 6.64 8.83 -13.65
CA ARG A 27 6.63 9.96 -14.59
C ARG A 27 6.18 11.25 -13.92
N ILE A 28 5.13 11.19 -13.09
CA ILE A 28 4.66 12.35 -12.29
C ILE A 28 5.77 12.81 -11.34
N VAL A 29 6.43 11.87 -10.64
CA VAL A 29 7.54 12.19 -9.73
C VAL A 29 8.72 12.83 -10.49
N SER A 30 9.06 12.34 -11.68
CA SER A 30 10.10 12.94 -12.52
C SER A 30 9.74 14.37 -12.93
N TYR A 31 8.49 14.62 -13.33
CA TYR A 31 8.02 15.97 -13.64
C TYR A 31 8.18 16.92 -12.46
N VAL A 32 7.75 16.52 -11.26
CA VAL A 32 7.89 17.33 -10.04
C VAL A 32 9.36 17.59 -9.70
N LYS A 33 10.23 16.61 -9.93
CA LYS A 33 11.67 16.76 -9.72
C LYS A 33 12.29 17.78 -10.68
N GLU A 34 11.90 17.74 -11.96
CA GLU A 34 12.40 18.64 -13.00
C GLU A 34 11.87 20.07 -12.85
N ASN A 35 10.66 20.23 -12.31
CA ASN A 35 9.98 21.53 -12.15
C ASN A 35 9.94 22.01 -10.69
N LYS A 36 10.83 21.50 -9.84
CA LYS A 36 10.82 21.75 -8.39
C LYS A 36 10.71 23.25 -8.05
N ASP A 37 11.57 24.07 -8.65
CA ASP A 37 11.68 25.49 -8.27
C ASP A 37 10.42 26.27 -8.67
N LYS A 38 9.89 26.00 -9.87
CA LYS A 38 8.60 26.54 -10.34
C LYS A 38 7.45 26.15 -9.40
N ILE A 39 7.41 24.89 -8.96
CA ILE A 39 6.36 24.41 -8.04
C ILE A 39 6.49 25.08 -6.66
N ILE A 40 7.71 25.28 -6.15
CA ILE A 40 7.93 26.00 -4.89
C ILE A 40 7.43 27.45 -5.00
N GLU A 41 7.77 28.14 -6.08
CA GLU A 41 7.30 29.50 -6.33
C GLU A 41 5.78 29.58 -6.41
N MET A 42 5.15 28.66 -7.15
CA MET A 42 3.70 28.53 -7.21
C MET A 42 3.07 28.33 -5.82
N ILE A 43 3.63 27.46 -4.98
CA ILE A 43 3.14 27.21 -3.62
C ILE A 43 3.27 28.47 -2.74
N LYS A 44 4.39 29.20 -2.86
CA LYS A 44 4.58 30.47 -2.15
C LYS A 44 3.53 31.50 -2.56
N ASN A 45 3.27 31.65 -3.86
CA ASN A 45 2.25 32.57 -4.37
C ASN A 45 0.83 32.20 -3.90
N LEU A 46 0.52 30.89 -3.87
CA LEU A 46 -0.74 30.38 -3.30
C LEU A 46 -0.89 30.71 -1.81
N SER A 47 0.21 30.73 -1.06
CA SER A 47 0.18 31.15 0.34
C SER A 47 -0.11 32.64 0.48
N HIS A 48 0.52 33.50 -0.31
CA HIS A 48 0.35 34.97 -0.26
C HIS A 48 -1.03 35.44 -0.72
N ALA A 49 -1.58 34.88 -1.81
CA ALA A 49 -2.87 35.31 -2.37
C ALA A 49 -4.08 35.08 -1.44
N ARG A 50 -3.98 34.16 -0.47
CA ARG A 50 -5.04 33.91 0.52
C ARG A 50 -4.99 34.84 1.74
N PHE A 51 -3.87 35.54 1.98
CA PHE A 51 -3.80 36.56 3.03
C PHE A 51 -4.39 37.89 2.57
N GLU A 52 -4.16 38.29 1.32
CA GLU A 52 -4.71 39.55 0.77
C GLU A 52 -6.25 39.55 0.68
N THR A 53 -6.87 38.37 0.56
CA THR A 53 -8.34 38.23 0.57
C THR A 53 -8.96 38.29 1.97
N GLN A 54 -8.16 38.26 3.05
CA GLN A 54 -8.65 38.44 4.42
C GLN A 54 -8.42 39.86 4.98
N ASP A 55 -7.55 40.67 4.36
CA ASP A 55 -7.20 42.03 4.87
C ASP A 55 -8.05 43.18 4.30
N THR A 56 -9.02 42.91 3.41
CA THR A 56 -9.78 43.99 2.73
C THR A 56 -11.13 44.38 3.36
N ASN A 57 -11.45 43.91 4.58
CA ASN A 57 -12.69 44.31 5.27
C ASN A 57 -12.48 44.64 6.76
N ALA A 58 -11.71 45.69 7.06
CA ALA A 58 -11.85 46.46 8.31
C ALA A 58 -11.08 47.80 8.24
N SER A 59 -11.49 48.70 7.35
CA SER A 59 -11.20 50.13 7.54
C SER A 59 -12.40 50.95 7.07
N GLN A 60 -13.53 50.82 7.77
CA GLN A 60 -14.41 51.98 7.83
C GLN A 60 -13.76 53.02 8.74
N ASN A 61 -13.46 54.16 8.12
CA ASN A 61 -12.95 55.37 8.76
C ASN A 61 -13.71 55.68 10.04
N PHE A 62 -12.98 55.71 11.15
CA PHE A 62 -13.44 56.27 12.41
C PHE A 62 -13.55 57.80 12.22
N ILE A 63 -14.74 58.28 11.83
CA ILE A 63 -15.10 59.68 11.99
C ILE A 63 -15.84 59.77 13.33
N GLU A 64 -15.15 60.34 14.32
CA GLU A 64 -15.75 60.82 15.57
C GLU A 64 -16.93 61.74 15.26
N LEU A 65 -18.10 61.40 15.78
CA LEU A 65 -19.18 62.35 16.02
C LEU A 65 -19.69 62.14 17.45
N GLN A 66 -19.71 63.27 18.16
CA GLN A 66 -20.00 63.42 19.58
C GLN A 66 -21.36 62.83 19.99
N ARG A 67 -21.44 62.39 21.25
CA ARG A 67 -22.69 61.99 21.92
C ARG A 67 -23.59 63.22 22.20
N ASP A 68 -24.86 63.01 21.88
CA ASP A 68 -26.07 63.38 22.62
C ASP A 68 -26.29 64.85 23.02
N ASP A 69 -27.16 65.53 22.26
CA ASP A 69 -28.43 66.06 22.78
C ASP A 69 -29.24 66.75 21.66
N ALA A 70 -30.34 66.15 21.22
CA ALA A 70 -31.49 66.87 20.66
C ALA A 70 -32.74 65.97 20.54
N SER A 71 -33.75 66.38 21.29
CA SER A 71 -35.16 65.98 21.30
C SER A 71 -35.87 65.91 19.93
N HIS A 72 -36.83 64.98 19.86
CA HIS A 72 -38.14 65.03 19.17
C HIS A 72 -38.47 63.90 18.15
N GLN A 73 -39.42 63.05 18.60
CA GLN A 73 -40.65 62.57 17.96
C GLN A 73 -40.70 62.08 16.49
N LEU A 74 -41.14 60.81 16.39
CA LEU A 74 -42.16 60.22 15.51
C LEU A 74 -42.00 60.36 13.98
N ILE A 75 -42.03 59.20 13.29
CA ILE A 75 -43.03 58.82 12.25
C ILE A 75 -42.59 57.48 11.62
N GLU A 76 -43.37 56.42 11.86
CA GLU A 76 -43.57 55.32 10.90
C GLU A 76 -44.63 55.79 9.87
N PRO A 77 -44.58 55.42 8.57
CA PRO A 77 -45.01 54.06 8.21
C PRO A 77 -44.45 53.46 6.89
N GLN A 78 -44.51 52.12 6.86
CA GLN A 78 -44.92 51.20 5.78
C GLN A 78 -44.61 51.53 4.30
N PHE A 79 -44.16 50.52 3.53
CA PHE A 79 -45.03 49.88 2.52
C PHE A 79 -44.33 48.77 1.72
N LYS A 80 -45.12 47.73 1.38
CA LYS A 80 -45.10 46.88 0.17
C LYS A 80 -43.91 45.92 -0.02
N SER A 81 -44.06 44.69 -0.52
CA SER A 81 -45.21 43.86 -0.91
C SER A 81 -44.66 42.54 -1.49
N ALA A 82 -45.53 41.52 -1.49
CA ALA A 82 -45.72 40.49 -2.54
C ALA A 82 -44.56 39.50 -2.80
N SER A 83 -44.63 38.20 -2.44
CA SER A 83 -45.63 37.14 -2.72
C SER A 83 -45.37 36.34 -4.02
N GLN A 84 -45.25 35.01 -3.84
CA GLN A 84 -45.68 33.92 -4.74
C GLN A 84 -44.81 33.61 -5.98
N CYS A 85 -44.61 32.38 -6.46
CA CYS A 85 -45.08 30.99 -6.20
C CYS A 85 -44.09 30.06 -6.98
N ASP A 86 -43.59 28.94 -6.46
CA ASP A 86 -44.09 27.55 -6.47
C ASP A 86 -43.34 26.59 -7.43
N ASN A 87 -43.13 25.38 -6.89
CA ASN A 87 -42.99 24.03 -7.48
C ASN A 87 -41.63 23.42 -7.92
N GLU A 88 -41.29 22.36 -7.16
CA GLU A 88 -40.93 20.97 -7.53
C GLU A 88 -39.88 20.73 -8.64
N THR A 89 -38.84 19.89 -8.45
CA THR A 89 -38.97 18.42 -8.42
C THR A 89 -37.65 17.72 -8.02
N HIS A 90 -37.79 16.58 -7.31
CA HIS A 90 -36.93 15.40 -7.13
C HIS A 90 -35.44 15.38 -7.59
N LYS A 91 -34.55 14.90 -6.69
CA LYS A 91 -33.73 13.70 -6.95
C LYS A 91 -33.07 13.12 -5.69
N PHE A 92 -33.04 11.80 -5.66
CA PHE A 92 -32.29 10.90 -4.76
C PHE A 92 -30.87 11.38 -4.44
N ASP A 93 -30.38 11.11 -3.22
CA ASP A 93 -29.17 10.28 -3.09
C ASP A 93 -28.96 9.65 -1.71
N ALA A 94 -28.57 8.39 -1.77
CA ALA A 94 -28.15 7.54 -0.68
C ALA A 94 -26.63 7.60 -0.53
N SER A 95 -26.13 7.52 0.70
CA SER A 95 -25.21 6.46 1.16
C SER A 95 -24.35 6.93 2.34
N HIS A 96 -24.54 6.25 3.46
CA HIS A 96 -23.65 6.28 4.61
C HIS A 96 -22.36 5.52 4.31
N GLU A 97 -21.25 6.21 4.60
CA GLU A 97 -20.00 5.78 5.23
C GLU A 97 -19.53 4.32 5.10
N LEU A 98 -18.32 4.17 4.54
CA LEU A 98 -17.41 3.09 4.91
C LEU A 98 -16.04 3.66 5.29
N ILE A 99 -15.74 3.48 6.58
CA ILE A 99 -14.42 3.42 7.19
C ILE A 99 -13.56 2.41 6.42
N GLU A 100 -12.36 2.80 5.99
CA GLU A 100 -11.23 1.86 6.11
C GLU A 100 -9.88 2.58 6.22
N THR A 101 -9.20 2.16 7.27
CA THR A 101 -7.86 2.45 7.73
C THR A 101 -6.79 2.01 6.72
N HIS A 102 -5.86 2.92 6.37
CA HIS A 102 -4.59 2.52 5.80
C HIS A 102 -3.48 2.53 6.86
N PHE A 103 -2.91 1.34 7.06
CA PHE A 103 -1.68 1.07 7.77
C PHE A 103 -0.49 1.84 7.17
N SER A 104 0.18 2.66 7.98
CA SER A 104 1.56 3.09 7.71
C SER A 104 2.39 3.14 9.00
N HIS A 105 3.26 2.13 9.09
CA HIS A 105 4.62 2.16 9.65
C HIS A 105 4.81 2.24 11.18
N ALA A 106 5.31 1.13 11.69
CA ALA A 106 6.02 1.01 12.95
C ALA A 106 7.34 1.81 12.94
N SER A 107 7.40 2.84 13.77
CA SER A 107 8.62 3.31 14.43
C SER A 107 8.46 3.06 15.92
N GLN A 108 9.26 2.16 16.47
CA GLN A 108 9.37 1.97 17.92
C GLN A 108 10.14 3.15 18.51
N THR A 109 9.64 3.72 19.61
CA THR A 109 10.50 4.26 20.66
C THR A 109 9.83 3.93 22.00
N ILE A 110 10.64 3.46 22.93
CA ILE A 110 10.28 2.81 24.20
C ILE A 110 9.79 3.86 25.20
N SER A 111 8.86 3.41 26.04
CA SER A 111 8.23 4.12 27.17
C SER A 111 9.25 4.60 28.20
N GLU A 112 9.02 5.81 28.73
CA GLU A 112 9.43 6.18 30.08
C GLU A 112 8.21 6.79 30.78
N THR A 113 7.92 6.26 31.96
CA THR A 113 6.77 6.57 32.82
C THR A 113 7.17 7.70 33.75
N HIS A 114 6.33 8.73 33.93
CA HIS A 114 6.26 9.45 35.20
C HIS A 114 4.88 10.09 35.43
N ASP A 115 4.49 9.99 36.70
CA ASP A 115 3.22 10.32 37.34
C ASP A 115 3.12 11.80 37.76
N GLU A 116 1.87 12.22 37.95
CA GLU A 116 1.31 13.24 38.86
C GLU A 116 2.00 14.62 39.12
N ARG A 117 1.17 15.66 38.85
CA ARG A 117 0.95 16.91 39.61
C ARG A 117 2.10 17.91 39.80
N ALA A 118 1.97 19.06 39.15
CA ALA A 118 2.20 20.37 39.77
C ALA A 118 1.44 21.47 39.03
N SER A 119 0.38 21.95 39.66
CA SER A 119 -0.23 23.27 39.43
C SER A 119 0.79 24.37 39.67
N GLN A 120 0.90 25.38 38.79
CA GLN A 120 1.02 26.81 39.15
C GLN A 120 0.62 27.70 37.96
N ASN A 121 -0.22 28.69 38.25
CA ASN A 121 -0.67 29.78 37.39
C ASN A 121 0.31 30.97 37.43
N LEU A 122 0.14 31.85 36.43
CA LEU A 122 0.66 33.24 36.28
C LEU A 122 2.09 33.31 35.72
N PHE A 123 2.37 33.87 34.54
CA PHE A 123 2.07 35.24 34.12
C PHE A 123 2.13 35.38 32.59
N GLU A 124 1.33 36.29 32.04
CA GLU A 124 1.38 36.74 30.66
C GLU A 124 2.76 37.27 30.27
N THR A 125 3.33 36.67 29.23
CA THR A 125 4.20 37.39 28.29
C THR A 125 3.56 37.27 26.91
N HIS A 126 2.91 38.34 26.48
CA HIS A 126 2.53 38.54 25.09
C HIS A 126 3.80 38.51 24.22
N PHE A 127 4.06 37.39 23.54
CA PHE A 127 5.01 37.33 22.44
C PHE A 127 4.52 36.34 21.37
N GLY A 128 4.11 36.89 20.23
CA GLY A 128 4.33 36.31 18.90
C GLY A 128 3.45 35.15 18.45
N ASN A 129 2.44 35.47 17.65
CA ASN A 129 1.88 34.64 16.58
C ASN A 129 1.26 33.28 16.97
N ALA A 130 0.17 33.32 17.73
CA ALA A 130 -0.79 32.21 17.79
C ALA A 130 -1.85 32.34 16.67
N SER A 131 -1.44 32.27 15.41
CA SER A 131 -2.37 32.31 14.26
C SER A 131 -1.74 31.80 12.97
N GLN A 132 -1.05 30.66 13.00
CA GLN A 132 -0.75 29.94 11.75
C GLN A 132 -1.95 29.04 11.46
N PRO A 133 -2.83 29.35 10.48
CA PRO A 133 -3.92 28.46 10.13
C PRO A 133 -3.35 27.09 9.71
N PRO A 134 -4.05 25.97 9.96
CA PRO A 134 -3.58 24.61 9.63
C PRO A 134 -3.09 24.46 8.17
N PHE A 135 -3.65 25.28 7.30
CA PHE A 135 -3.32 25.35 5.88
C PHE A 135 -1.87 25.83 5.61
N GLU A 136 -1.38 26.81 6.38
CA GLU A 136 -0.01 27.34 6.21
C GLU A 136 1.03 26.29 6.63
N THR A 137 0.73 25.51 7.67
CA THR A 137 1.55 24.38 8.10
C THR A 137 1.67 23.34 6.98
N HIS A 138 0.57 23.01 6.30
CA HIS A 138 0.57 22.04 5.21
C HIS A 138 1.37 22.51 3.97
N LEU A 139 1.33 23.80 3.62
CA LEU A 139 2.12 24.30 2.48
C LEU A 139 3.62 24.39 2.82
N ARG A 140 3.97 24.76 4.06
CA ARG A 140 5.36 24.72 4.55
C ARG A 140 5.91 23.29 4.53
N ASP A 141 5.12 22.32 4.98
CA ASP A 141 5.47 20.89 4.90
C ASP A 141 5.70 20.45 3.44
N ALA A 142 4.86 20.92 2.50
CA ALA A 142 4.99 20.62 1.09
C ALA A 142 6.32 21.14 0.50
N ILE A 143 6.70 22.38 0.81
CA ILE A 143 7.99 22.97 0.43
C ILE A 143 9.15 22.17 1.04
N SER A 144 9.07 21.84 2.34
CA SER A 144 10.08 21.06 3.03
C SER A 144 10.33 19.69 2.37
N LEU A 145 9.29 19.00 1.90
CA LEU A 145 9.45 17.75 1.16
C LEU A 145 10.19 17.94 -0.17
N LEU A 146 9.90 19.01 -0.90
CA LEU A 146 10.57 19.33 -2.17
C LEU A 146 12.04 19.70 -1.96
N GLU A 147 12.36 20.46 -0.91
CA GLU A 147 13.72 20.83 -0.53
C GLU A 147 14.55 19.60 -0.13
N ASN A 148 13.95 18.71 0.66
CA ASN A 148 14.56 17.45 1.09
C ASN A 148 14.58 16.35 0.00
N LYS A 149 14.24 16.67 -1.26
CA LYS A 149 14.20 15.74 -2.40
C LYS A 149 13.27 14.54 -2.20
N LYS A 150 12.25 14.67 -1.33
CA LYS A 150 11.23 13.66 -1.06
C LYS A 150 10.06 13.78 -2.03
N TYR A 151 10.35 13.74 -3.33
CA TYR A 151 9.38 14.01 -4.40
C TYR A 151 8.21 13.01 -4.44
N ALA A 152 8.48 11.72 -4.21
CA ALA A 152 7.43 10.69 -4.19
C ALA A 152 6.41 10.95 -3.07
N GLU A 153 6.90 11.30 -1.87
CA GLU A 153 6.05 11.63 -0.73
C GLU A 153 5.24 12.92 -0.98
N PHE A 154 5.86 13.93 -1.60
CA PHE A 154 5.17 15.14 -2.02
C PHE A 154 4.04 14.83 -3.01
N VAL A 155 4.33 14.06 -4.08
CA VAL A 155 3.35 13.69 -5.10
C VAL A 155 2.18 12.95 -4.47
N GLU A 156 2.43 11.98 -3.61
CA GLU A 156 1.38 11.21 -2.94
C GLU A 156 0.51 12.10 -2.04
N LYS A 157 1.13 12.92 -1.18
CA LYS A 157 0.40 13.71 -0.18
C LYS A 157 -0.35 14.91 -0.76
N TYR A 158 0.21 15.56 -1.78
CA TYR A 158 -0.28 16.85 -2.25
C TYR A 158 -0.86 16.82 -3.66
N VAL A 159 -0.24 16.09 -4.60
CA VAL A 159 -0.71 16.04 -5.99
C VAL A 159 -1.82 15.00 -6.16
N VAL A 160 -1.59 13.75 -5.71
CA VAL A 160 -2.55 12.67 -5.85
C VAL A 160 -3.83 12.94 -5.06
N ASN A 161 -3.68 13.46 -3.85
CA ASN A 161 -4.79 13.85 -2.98
C ASN A 161 -5.47 15.17 -3.40
N GLY A 162 -5.02 15.83 -4.48
CA GLY A 162 -5.66 17.03 -5.01
C GLY A 162 -5.54 18.28 -4.14
N LYS A 163 -4.51 18.37 -3.29
CA LYS A 163 -4.22 19.59 -2.52
C LYS A 163 -3.50 20.65 -3.36
N ILE A 164 -2.74 20.20 -4.35
CA ILE A 164 -2.03 21.03 -5.32
C ILE A 164 -2.39 20.52 -6.71
N GLU A 165 -2.95 21.42 -7.51
CA GLU A 165 -3.28 21.16 -8.91
C GLU A 165 -2.11 21.60 -9.80
N LEU A 166 -1.73 20.72 -10.73
CA LEU A 166 -0.65 20.93 -11.69
C LEU A 166 -1.21 20.63 -13.07
N GLU A 167 -1.62 21.68 -13.78
CA GLU A 167 -2.32 21.58 -15.08
C GLU A 167 -1.51 20.78 -16.10
N GLU A 168 -0.18 20.93 -16.12
CA GLU A 168 0.69 20.27 -17.09
C GLU A 168 0.72 18.73 -16.97
N ILE A 169 0.31 18.19 -15.82
CA ILE A 169 0.28 16.75 -15.56
C ILE A 169 -1.12 16.23 -15.23
N GLU A 170 -2.16 17.02 -15.46
CA GLU A 170 -3.55 16.65 -15.15
C GLU A 170 -3.92 15.31 -15.80
N ASN A 171 -3.63 15.14 -17.08
CA ASN A 171 -3.88 13.90 -17.82
C ASN A 171 -3.13 12.70 -17.22
N LEU A 172 -1.86 12.88 -16.83
CA LEU A 172 -1.08 11.82 -16.20
C LEU A 172 -1.68 11.41 -14.86
N LEU A 173 -2.12 12.38 -14.06
CA LEU A 173 -2.79 12.14 -12.79
C LEU A 173 -4.12 11.41 -12.98
N TRP A 174 -4.90 11.81 -13.98
CA TRP A 174 -6.13 11.12 -14.36
C TRP A 174 -5.89 9.66 -14.75
N PHE A 175 -4.91 9.40 -15.63
CA PHE A 175 -4.52 8.03 -16.01
C PHE A 175 -4.05 7.22 -14.79
N TYR A 176 -3.24 7.81 -13.91
CA TYR A 176 -2.80 7.16 -12.67
C TYR A 176 -3.99 6.73 -11.80
N LYS A 177 -4.96 7.63 -11.57
CA LYS A 177 -6.17 7.34 -10.79
C LYS A 177 -7.00 6.23 -11.44
N LYS A 178 -7.20 6.25 -12.76
CA LYS A 178 -7.92 5.18 -13.48
C LYS A 178 -7.23 3.82 -13.37
N LEU A 179 -5.90 3.79 -13.50
CA LEU A 179 -5.12 2.56 -13.33
C LEU A 179 -5.21 2.03 -11.89
N TYR A 180 -5.18 2.91 -10.90
CA TYR A 180 -5.35 2.54 -9.49
C TYR A 180 -6.72 1.91 -9.21
N GLU A 181 -7.80 2.52 -9.68
CA GLU A 181 -9.14 1.96 -9.52
C GLU A 181 -9.29 0.61 -10.24
N THR A 182 -8.70 0.48 -11.43
CA THR A 182 -8.71 -0.78 -12.17
C THR A 182 -7.93 -1.88 -11.42
N GLU A 183 -6.74 -1.56 -10.88
CA GLU A 183 -5.97 -2.48 -10.04
C GLU A 183 -6.78 -2.94 -8.81
N LYS A 184 -7.46 -2.00 -8.14
CA LYS A 184 -8.32 -2.28 -6.97
C LYS A 184 -9.52 -3.16 -7.34
N GLY A 185 -10.14 -2.92 -8.49
CA GLY A 185 -11.22 -3.76 -9.02
C GLY A 185 -10.76 -5.21 -9.26
N LEU A 186 -9.61 -5.38 -9.92
CA LEU A 186 -9.03 -6.72 -10.14
C LEU A 186 -8.64 -7.41 -8.84
N TYR A 187 -8.09 -6.67 -7.87
CA TYR A 187 -7.81 -7.20 -6.54
C TYR A 187 -9.07 -7.78 -5.89
N LYS A 188 -10.19 -7.04 -5.88
CA LYS A 188 -11.47 -7.50 -5.31
C LYS A 188 -11.99 -8.76 -5.97
N ILE A 189 -11.92 -8.84 -7.30
CA ILE A 189 -12.35 -10.03 -8.06
C ILE A 189 -11.50 -11.24 -7.68
N LEU A 190 -10.18 -11.08 -7.67
CA LEU A 190 -9.25 -12.15 -7.32
C LEU A 190 -9.42 -12.59 -5.87
N ASP A 191 -9.66 -11.64 -4.96
CA ASP A 191 -9.89 -11.91 -3.55
C ASP A 191 -11.16 -12.72 -3.33
N ALA A 192 -12.29 -12.24 -3.87
CA ALA A 192 -13.59 -12.91 -3.77
C ALA A 192 -13.54 -14.34 -4.33
N TRP A 193 -12.82 -14.56 -5.43
CA TRP A 193 -12.73 -15.88 -6.06
C TRP A 193 -12.06 -16.94 -5.18
N SER A 194 -10.99 -16.60 -4.46
CA SER A 194 -10.27 -17.58 -3.63
C SER A 194 -10.63 -17.55 -2.16
N LYS A 195 -11.46 -16.59 -1.72
CA LYS A 195 -11.75 -16.31 -0.30
C LYS A 195 -12.14 -17.56 0.49
N GLU A 196 -13.07 -18.35 -0.05
CA GLU A 196 -13.62 -19.56 0.59
C GLU A 196 -12.83 -20.84 0.26
N HIS A 197 -11.77 -20.74 -0.54
CA HIS A 197 -11.01 -21.92 -0.93
C HIS A 197 -10.31 -22.54 0.29
N PRO A 198 -10.44 -23.87 0.54
CA PRO A 198 -9.93 -24.48 1.78
C PRO A 198 -8.42 -24.27 2.01
N LEU A 199 -7.60 -24.34 0.95
CA LEU A 199 -6.16 -24.04 1.06
C LEU A 199 -5.88 -22.61 1.56
N ARG A 200 -6.76 -21.66 1.21
CA ARG A 200 -6.59 -20.26 1.58
C ARG A 200 -7.02 -20.04 3.02
N THR A 201 -8.21 -20.51 3.37
CA THR A 201 -8.79 -20.34 4.72
C THR A 201 -7.96 -21.02 5.79
N ASN A 202 -7.42 -22.22 5.52
CA ASN A 202 -6.70 -23.01 6.52
C ASN A 202 -5.19 -22.72 6.57
N PHE A 203 -4.61 -22.15 5.51
CA PHE A 203 -3.15 -21.97 5.44
C PHE A 203 -2.72 -20.62 4.87
N LEU A 204 -3.01 -20.31 3.59
CA LEU A 204 -2.38 -19.17 2.91
C LEU A 204 -2.68 -17.82 3.57
N ASN A 205 -3.88 -17.61 4.14
CA ASN A 205 -4.24 -16.38 4.84
C ASN A 205 -3.38 -16.10 6.09
N TYR A 206 -2.78 -17.14 6.68
CA TYR A 206 -1.94 -17.00 7.86
C TYR A 206 -0.45 -16.84 7.52
N VAL A 207 -0.08 -16.97 6.25
CA VAL A 207 1.29 -16.80 5.79
C VAL A 207 1.56 -15.33 5.49
N LYS A 208 2.30 -14.68 6.38
CA LYS A 208 2.62 -13.26 6.23
C LYS A 208 3.46 -13.01 4.98
N GLY A 209 2.95 -12.12 4.11
CA GLY A 209 3.52 -11.84 2.80
C GLY A 209 2.81 -12.56 1.64
N ILE A 210 1.82 -13.40 1.91
CA ILE A 210 0.95 -13.98 0.89
C ILE A 210 -0.43 -13.31 0.98
N GLY A 211 -0.68 -12.35 0.10
CA GLY A 211 -1.97 -11.66 0.00
C GLY A 211 -2.93 -12.34 -1.00
N PRO A 212 -4.15 -11.81 -1.16
CA PRO A 212 -5.20 -12.43 -1.97
C PRO A 212 -4.80 -12.75 -3.42
N VAL A 213 -4.11 -11.83 -4.09
CA VAL A 213 -3.62 -12.04 -5.47
C VAL A 213 -2.65 -13.22 -5.55
N LEU A 214 -1.72 -13.33 -4.61
CA LEU A 214 -0.78 -14.45 -4.56
C LEU A 214 -1.50 -15.75 -4.16
N SER A 215 -2.43 -15.70 -3.21
CA SER A 215 -3.24 -16.86 -2.85
C SER A 215 -4.05 -17.38 -4.04
N SER A 216 -4.72 -16.49 -4.78
CA SER A 216 -5.47 -16.84 -5.98
C SER A 216 -4.57 -17.43 -7.06
N GLY A 217 -3.35 -16.89 -7.24
CA GLY A 217 -2.41 -17.45 -8.19
C GLY A 217 -1.86 -18.82 -7.79
N ILE A 218 -1.58 -19.04 -6.51
CA ILE A 218 -1.19 -20.36 -6.01
C ILE A 218 -2.30 -21.37 -6.29
N ILE A 219 -3.54 -21.05 -5.97
CA ILE A 219 -4.68 -21.95 -6.18
C ILE A 219 -4.92 -22.20 -7.68
N ALA A 220 -4.96 -21.15 -8.49
CA ALA A 220 -5.24 -21.25 -9.92
C ALA A 220 -4.15 -22.01 -10.69
N TRP A 221 -2.88 -21.80 -10.36
CA TRP A 221 -1.77 -22.44 -11.06
C TRP A 221 -1.38 -23.80 -10.48
N LEU A 222 -1.36 -23.95 -9.16
CA LEU A 222 -0.80 -25.11 -8.48
C LEU A 222 -1.83 -26.06 -7.90
N GLY A 223 -3.07 -25.63 -7.67
CA GLY A 223 -4.10 -26.44 -7.00
C GLY A 223 -4.25 -27.83 -7.62
N ASP A 224 -4.51 -27.90 -8.93
CA ASP A 224 -4.65 -29.19 -9.64
C ASP A 224 -3.32 -29.91 -9.86
N ALA A 225 -2.23 -29.14 -10.06
CA ALA A 225 -0.91 -29.70 -10.29
C ALA A 225 -0.41 -30.47 -9.05
N ILE A 226 -0.64 -29.94 -7.85
CA ILE A 226 -0.27 -30.56 -6.58
C ILE A 226 -1.00 -31.88 -6.35
N LEU A 227 -2.29 -31.96 -6.70
CA LEU A 227 -3.06 -33.19 -6.57
C LEU A 227 -2.52 -34.29 -7.48
N LYS A 228 -2.06 -33.93 -8.68
CA LYS A 228 -1.48 -34.88 -9.66
C LYS A 228 -0.03 -35.24 -9.36
N ALA A 229 0.73 -34.36 -8.71
CA ALA A 229 2.16 -34.55 -8.49
C ALA A 229 2.46 -35.33 -7.20
N GLU A 230 2.93 -36.56 -7.34
CA GLU A 230 3.36 -37.43 -6.23
C GLU A 230 4.54 -36.86 -5.43
N HIS A 231 5.41 -36.08 -6.07
CA HIS A 231 6.58 -35.49 -5.43
C HIS A 231 6.62 -33.98 -5.61
N VAL A 232 7.10 -33.28 -4.58
CA VAL A 232 7.32 -31.83 -4.60
C VAL A 232 8.31 -31.39 -5.68
N SER A 233 9.28 -32.24 -6.03
CA SER A 233 10.25 -31.99 -7.10
C SER A 233 9.58 -31.75 -8.46
N ASN A 234 8.47 -32.43 -8.74
CA ASN A 234 7.69 -32.25 -9.96
C ASN A 234 7.07 -30.85 -10.00
N ILE A 235 6.58 -30.36 -8.86
CA ILE A 235 6.06 -28.99 -8.74
C ILE A 235 7.19 -27.96 -8.92
N TRP A 236 8.35 -28.20 -8.32
CA TRP A 236 9.50 -27.30 -8.51
C TRP A 236 9.95 -27.24 -9.97
N SER A 237 9.96 -28.37 -10.67
CA SER A 237 10.25 -28.43 -12.10
C SER A 237 9.21 -27.65 -12.90
N TYR A 238 7.91 -27.88 -12.62
CA TYR A 238 6.81 -27.15 -13.26
C TYR A 238 6.90 -25.63 -13.06
N CYS A 239 7.29 -25.18 -11.87
CA CYS A 239 7.54 -23.77 -11.53
C CYS A 239 8.85 -23.20 -12.12
N GLY A 240 9.73 -24.01 -12.70
CA GLY A 240 11.05 -23.58 -13.18
C GLY A 240 12.01 -23.17 -12.05
N LEU A 241 11.87 -23.81 -10.88
CA LEU A 241 12.71 -23.58 -9.69
C LEU A 241 13.91 -24.54 -9.61
N THR A 242 13.95 -25.57 -10.46
CA THR A 242 15.07 -26.50 -10.57
C THR A 242 16.31 -25.82 -11.18
N PRO A 243 17.53 -26.32 -10.90
CA PRO A 243 18.72 -25.97 -11.68
C PRO A 243 18.46 -26.22 -13.17
N ASN A 244 19.12 -25.43 -14.04
CA ASN A 244 19.02 -25.55 -15.51
C ASN A 244 17.67 -25.19 -16.14
N SER A 245 16.71 -24.65 -15.40
CA SER A 245 15.46 -24.11 -15.97
C SER A 245 15.70 -22.74 -16.64
N GLU A 246 16.62 -22.67 -17.59
CA GLU A 246 17.01 -21.44 -18.31
C GLU A 246 16.36 -21.38 -19.69
N ARG A 247 16.26 -20.19 -20.26
CA ARG A 247 15.76 -20.03 -21.62
C ARG A 247 16.94 -20.14 -22.57
N ARG A 248 16.89 -21.11 -23.50
CA ARG A 248 17.85 -21.26 -24.59
C ARG A 248 17.15 -21.04 -25.91
N ARG A 249 17.79 -20.30 -26.81
CA ARG A 249 17.21 -19.98 -28.12
C ARG A 249 17.03 -21.27 -28.90
N GLY A 250 15.82 -21.49 -29.42
CA GLY A 250 15.48 -22.68 -30.22
C GLY A 250 15.04 -23.90 -29.41
N GLU A 251 15.14 -23.89 -28.08
CA GLU A 251 14.70 -25.00 -27.24
C GLU A 251 13.29 -24.79 -26.68
N LYS A 252 12.49 -25.86 -26.65
CA LYS A 252 11.18 -25.84 -25.98
C LYS A 252 11.38 -25.81 -24.46
N LEU A 253 10.60 -25.00 -23.76
CA LEU A 253 10.67 -24.91 -22.30
C LEU A 253 10.06 -26.16 -21.64
N ASN A 254 10.75 -26.67 -20.62
CA ASN A 254 10.29 -27.79 -19.79
C ASN A 254 9.58 -27.33 -18.49
N TYR A 255 9.34 -26.02 -18.34
CA TYR A 255 8.66 -25.42 -17.20
C TYR A 255 7.69 -24.34 -17.66
N ASN A 256 6.81 -23.91 -16.76
CA ASN A 256 5.90 -22.82 -17.06
C ASN A 256 6.57 -21.44 -16.81
N PRO A 257 6.81 -20.62 -17.84
CA PRO A 257 7.51 -19.34 -17.69
C PRO A 257 6.73 -18.32 -16.85
N LYS A 258 5.40 -18.31 -16.93
CA LYS A 258 4.52 -17.41 -16.16
C LYS A 258 4.59 -17.76 -14.68
N LEU A 259 4.56 -19.05 -14.37
CA LEU A 259 4.69 -19.56 -13.00
C LEU A 259 6.07 -19.29 -12.40
N LYS A 260 7.14 -19.32 -13.21
CA LYS A 260 8.48 -18.93 -12.76
C LYS A 260 8.54 -17.46 -12.33
N THR A 261 7.96 -16.57 -13.14
CA THR A 261 7.82 -15.15 -12.78
C THR A 261 6.92 -14.97 -11.55
N PHE A 262 5.83 -15.73 -11.45
CA PHE A 262 4.95 -15.69 -10.29
C PHE A 262 5.68 -16.13 -8.99
N CYS A 263 6.47 -17.20 -9.04
CA CYS A 263 7.32 -17.64 -7.94
C CYS A 263 8.36 -16.57 -7.55
N TRP A 264 8.90 -15.82 -8.52
CA TRP A 264 9.75 -14.67 -8.23
C TRP A 264 9.00 -13.59 -7.43
N LYS A 265 7.74 -13.31 -7.77
CA LYS A 265 6.88 -12.34 -7.05
C LYS A 265 6.59 -12.80 -5.61
N ILE A 266 6.36 -14.09 -5.39
CA ILE A 266 6.23 -14.67 -4.03
C ILE A 266 7.49 -14.37 -3.21
N GLY A 267 8.67 -14.69 -3.75
CA GLY A 267 9.94 -14.45 -3.05
C GLY A 267 10.20 -12.97 -2.78
N GLN A 268 9.86 -12.09 -3.72
CA GLN A 268 9.93 -10.64 -3.53
C GLN A 268 9.00 -10.17 -2.42
N SER A 269 7.79 -10.73 -2.33
CA SER A 269 6.85 -10.42 -1.26
C SER A 269 7.47 -10.74 0.10
N PHE A 270 8.00 -11.96 0.30
CA PHE A 270 8.63 -12.33 1.57
C PHE A 270 9.77 -11.38 1.96
N ILE A 271 10.57 -10.89 1.02
CA ILE A 271 11.67 -9.96 1.32
C ILE A 271 11.16 -8.61 1.83
N LYS A 272 9.99 -8.16 1.35
CA LYS A 272 9.39 -6.86 1.70
C LYS A 272 8.72 -6.87 3.08
N PHE A 273 8.34 -8.01 3.61
CA PHE A 273 7.67 -8.13 4.91
C PHE A 273 8.61 -8.66 5.99
N LYS A 274 8.43 -8.22 7.23
CA LYS A 274 9.05 -8.85 8.40
C LYS A 274 8.28 -10.13 8.74
N CYS A 275 8.67 -11.26 8.12
CA CYS A 275 8.03 -12.57 8.27
C CYS A 275 9.06 -13.72 8.30
N PHE A 276 8.60 -14.95 8.52
CA PHE A 276 9.40 -16.17 8.50
C PHE A 276 10.14 -16.36 7.16
N GLY A 277 9.47 -16.09 6.04
CA GLY A 277 10.11 -16.11 4.72
C GLY A 277 11.29 -15.15 4.60
N ARG A 278 11.23 -13.99 5.25
CA ARG A 278 12.35 -13.03 5.33
C ARG A 278 13.50 -13.58 6.17
N LYS A 279 13.20 -14.17 7.34
CA LYS A 279 14.21 -14.79 8.21
C LYS A 279 14.98 -15.89 7.47
N LEU A 280 14.27 -16.77 6.77
CA LEU A 280 14.89 -17.82 5.94
C LEU A 280 15.75 -17.23 4.81
N TYR A 281 15.29 -16.14 4.18
CA TYR A 281 16.05 -15.47 3.13
C TYR A 281 17.37 -14.92 3.67
N ASP A 282 17.36 -14.24 4.81
CA ASP A 282 18.56 -13.65 5.41
C ASP A 282 19.57 -14.76 5.79
N ILE A 283 19.10 -15.85 6.43
CA ILE A 283 19.92 -17.05 6.73
C ILE A 283 20.55 -17.63 5.46
N PHE A 284 19.75 -17.91 4.42
CA PHE A 284 20.28 -18.51 3.20
C PHE A 284 21.22 -17.58 2.45
N LYS A 285 21.01 -16.26 2.54
CA LYS A 285 21.89 -15.27 1.93
C LYS A 285 23.26 -15.30 2.61
N GLU A 286 23.31 -15.28 3.93
CA GLU A 286 24.56 -15.38 4.70
C GLU A 286 25.29 -16.70 4.45
N GLU A 287 24.57 -17.83 4.51
CA GLU A 287 25.14 -19.15 4.23
C GLU A 287 25.72 -19.25 2.81
N THR A 288 25.02 -18.70 1.82
CA THR A 288 25.46 -18.73 0.42
C THR A 288 26.66 -17.82 0.22
N GLN A 289 26.68 -16.64 0.85
CA GLN A 289 27.83 -15.73 0.83
C GLN A 289 29.09 -16.37 1.44
N ARG A 290 28.93 -17.15 2.52
CA ARG A 290 30.04 -17.87 3.16
C ARG A 290 30.54 -19.04 2.31
N LYS A 291 29.64 -19.79 1.67
CA LYS A 291 29.97 -20.97 0.85
C LYS A 291 30.52 -20.60 -0.53
N HIS A 292 30.06 -19.49 -1.09
CA HIS A 292 30.38 -19.02 -2.45
C HIS A 292 30.75 -17.54 -2.42
N PRO A 293 31.93 -17.18 -1.86
CA PRO A 293 32.39 -15.80 -1.83
C PRO A 293 32.70 -15.24 -3.22
N ASP A 294 32.90 -16.12 -4.21
CA ASP A 294 33.14 -15.83 -5.62
C ASP A 294 31.88 -15.37 -6.38
N TRP A 295 30.68 -15.64 -5.86
CA TRP A 295 29.44 -15.28 -6.52
C TRP A 295 29.11 -13.80 -6.40
N SER A 296 28.54 -13.22 -7.46
CA SER A 296 28.03 -11.86 -7.43
C SER A 296 26.90 -11.71 -6.40
N LYS A 297 26.79 -10.52 -5.79
CA LYS A 297 25.72 -10.20 -4.83
C LYS A 297 24.32 -10.49 -5.39
N LEU A 298 24.11 -10.26 -6.69
CA LEU A 298 22.85 -10.54 -7.37
C LEU A 298 22.59 -12.05 -7.50
N HIS A 299 23.61 -12.85 -7.80
CA HIS A 299 23.48 -14.31 -7.86
C HIS A 299 23.11 -14.85 -6.47
N ILE A 300 23.84 -14.44 -5.42
CA ILE A 300 23.58 -14.85 -4.03
C ILE A 300 22.14 -14.47 -3.63
N HIS A 301 21.71 -13.24 -3.91
CA HIS A 301 20.35 -12.77 -3.66
C HIS A 301 19.29 -13.65 -4.36
N ASN A 302 19.46 -13.90 -5.67
CA ASN A 302 18.51 -14.68 -6.45
C ASN A 302 18.48 -16.15 -6.00
N TYR A 303 19.62 -16.70 -5.62
CA TYR A 303 19.76 -18.07 -5.12
C TYR A 303 19.07 -18.24 -3.76
N ALA A 304 19.35 -17.35 -2.80
CA ALA A 304 18.72 -17.36 -1.48
C ALA A 304 17.19 -17.21 -1.59
N ARG A 305 16.71 -16.26 -2.39
CA ARG A 305 15.27 -16.08 -2.65
C ARG A 305 14.64 -17.34 -3.25
N ARG A 306 15.30 -17.95 -4.25
CA ARG A 306 14.80 -19.20 -4.87
C ARG A 306 14.69 -20.33 -3.85
N LYS A 307 15.66 -20.47 -2.94
CA LYS A 307 15.60 -21.46 -1.85
C LYS A 307 14.36 -21.26 -0.98
N VAL A 308 14.11 -20.04 -0.50
CA VAL A 308 12.92 -19.72 0.31
C VAL A 308 11.63 -20.11 -0.42
N VAL A 309 11.51 -19.74 -1.70
CA VAL A 309 10.32 -20.06 -2.50
C VAL A 309 10.14 -21.57 -2.66
N LYS A 310 11.21 -22.35 -2.88
CA LYS A 310 11.11 -23.82 -2.95
C LYS A 310 10.52 -24.41 -1.67
N LEU A 311 10.94 -23.92 -0.51
CA LEU A 311 10.45 -24.39 0.79
C LEU A 311 9.00 -24.02 1.00
N PHE A 312 8.63 -22.80 0.68
CA PHE A 312 7.25 -22.36 0.75
C PHE A 312 6.34 -23.22 -0.14
N ILE A 313 6.73 -23.45 -1.40
CA ILE A 313 5.99 -24.30 -2.33
C ILE A 313 5.91 -25.76 -1.85
N ALA A 314 6.94 -26.24 -1.15
CA ALA A 314 6.90 -27.56 -0.51
C ALA A 314 5.85 -27.63 0.59
N SER A 315 5.78 -26.60 1.46
CA SER A 315 4.76 -26.52 2.50
C SER A 315 3.34 -26.40 1.91
N VAL A 316 3.16 -25.63 0.84
CA VAL A 316 1.87 -25.55 0.12
C VAL A 316 1.47 -26.92 -0.45
N TRP A 317 2.42 -27.63 -1.07
CA TRP A 317 2.20 -28.98 -1.60
C TRP A 317 1.79 -29.96 -0.51
N GLU A 318 2.50 -29.95 0.62
CA GLU A 318 2.23 -30.82 1.77
C GLU A 318 0.85 -30.56 2.36
N VAL A 319 0.52 -29.30 2.66
CA VAL A 319 -0.79 -28.91 3.21
C VAL A 319 -1.90 -29.33 2.27
N TRP A 320 -1.80 -28.98 0.99
CA TRP A 320 -2.90 -29.24 0.06
C TRP A 320 -3.12 -30.73 -0.20
N ARG A 321 -2.06 -31.55 -0.22
CA ARG A 321 -2.21 -33.01 -0.30
C ARG A 321 -2.82 -33.60 0.95
N LYS A 322 -2.37 -33.19 2.14
CA LYS A 322 -2.95 -33.63 3.42
C LYS A 322 -4.45 -33.32 3.50
N MET A 323 -4.85 -32.12 3.09
CA MET A 323 -6.26 -31.71 3.05
C MET A 323 -7.12 -32.55 2.09
N ASN A 324 -6.50 -33.17 1.09
CA ASN A 324 -7.17 -34.03 0.11
C ASN A 324 -6.89 -35.53 0.36
N ASN A 325 -6.40 -35.90 1.56
CA ASN A 325 -6.08 -37.28 1.95
C ASN A 325 -5.12 -38.00 0.98
N LEU A 326 -4.21 -37.26 0.36
CA LEU A 326 -3.20 -37.80 -0.54
C LEU A 326 -1.89 -38.08 0.22
N PRO A 327 -1.13 -39.12 -0.16
CA PRO A 327 0.13 -39.43 0.50
C PRO A 327 1.12 -38.28 0.32
N THR A 328 1.82 -37.94 1.39
CA THR A 328 2.91 -36.96 1.40
C THR A 328 4.23 -37.65 1.70
N THR A 329 5.29 -37.23 1.02
CA THR A 329 6.66 -37.60 1.37
C THR A 329 7.12 -36.79 2.56
N GLU A 330 8.07 -37.32 3.33
CA GLU A 330 8.70 -36.62 4.44
C GLU A 330 9.17 -35.21 4.04
N PRO A 331 8.97 -34.20 4.91
CA PRO A 331 9.41 -32.82 4.65
C PRO A 331 10.89 -32.77 4.30
N TYR A 332 11.25 -31.89 3.35
CA TYR A 332 12.61 -31.76 2.87
C TYR A 332 13.56 -31.41 4.02
N PRO A 333 14.54 -32.27 4.36
CA PRO A 333 15.43 -32.01 5.48
C PRO A 333 16.39 -30.88 5.11
N ILE A 334 16.44 -29.84 5.93
CA ILE A 334 17.39 -28.73 5.77
C ILE A 334 18.24 -28.65 7.02
N GLN A 335 19.54 -28.44 6.83
CA GLN A 335 20.43 -28.03 7.91
C GLN A 335 20.43 -26.51 7.97
N ILE A 336 20.00 -25.94 9.09
CA ILE A 336 20.11 -24.52 9.38
C ILE A 336 21.19 -24.39 10.45
N LEU A 337 22.25 -23.62 10.19
CA LEU A 337 23.22 -23.18 11.22
C LEU A 337 23.92 -24.28 12.06
N GLY A 338 24.44 -25.35 11.45
CA GLY A 338 25.40 -26.26 12.11
C GLY A 338 24.87 -27.10 13.29
N HIS A 339 23.65 -26.84 13.76
CA HIS A 339 22.99 -27.58 14.83
C HIS A 339 21.66 -28.14 14.31
N SER A 340 21.68 -29.44 14.01
CA SER A 340 20.52 -30.31 13.69
C SER A 340 19.73 -30.02 12.40
N LYS A 341 19.31 -31.11 11.72
CA LYS A 341 18.41 -31.09 10.54
C LYS A 341 17.03 -30.57 10.98
N THR A 342 16.81 -29.26 10.97
CA THR A 342 15.48 -28.71 11.25
C THR A 342 14.61 -28.88 10.02
N LYS A 343 13.60 -29.75 10.11
CA LYS A 343 12.58 -29.92 9.07
C LYS A 343 11.69 -28.67 9.06
N ILE A 344 11.59 -28.00 7.92
CA ILE A 344 10.64 -26.87 7.77
C ILE A 344 9.25 -27.45 7.55
N THR A 345 8.39 -27.35 8.56
CA THR A 345 6.99 -27.77 8.49
C THR A 345 6.09 -26.61 8.07
N PRO A 346 4.89 -26.88 7.53
CA PRO A 346 3.94 -25.83 7.19
C PRO A 346 3.58 -24.90 8.35
N ASP A 347 3.50 -25.41 9.58
CA ASP A 347 3.13 -24.62 10.76
C ASP A 347 4.08 -23.44 11.02
N MET A 348 5.36 -23.56 10.66
CA MET A 348 6.34 -22.48 10.80
C MET A 348 6.02 -21.24 9.96
N TRP A 349 5.22 -21.39 8.90
CA TRP A 349 4.79 -20.29 8.04
C TRP A 349 3.57 -19.54 8.57
N ILE A 350 2.87 -20.08 9.57
CA ILE A 350 1.66 -19.52 10.15
C ILE A 350 2.06 -18.47 11.20
N GLU A 351 1.84 -17.19 10.88
CA GLU A 351 2.20 -16.06 11.77
C GLU A 351 0.96 -15.27 12.26
N GLY A 352 -0.25 -15.78 11.99
CA GLY A 352 -1.51 -15.06 12.21
C GLY A 352 -2.60 -15.81 12.98
N LYS A 353 -2.36 -17.03 13.46
CA LYS A 353 -3.30 -17.69 14.39
C LYS A 353 -3.18 -17.00 15.75
N LYS A 354 -4.14 -16.14 16.11
CA LYS A 354 -4.44 -15.96 17.54
C LYS A 354 -4.82 -17.34 18.05
N SER A 355 -4.11 -17.83 19.06
CA SER A 355 -4.42 -19.07 19.75
C SER A 355 -5.85 -19.01 20.29
N ALA A 356 -6.80 -19.61 19.58
CA ALA A 356 -8.08 -20.01 20.15
C ALA A 356 -7.87 -21.35 20.87
N ILE A 357 -6.98 -21.36 21.85
CA ILE A 357 -6.87 -22.41 22.89
C ILE A 357 -6.44 -21.66 24.14
N GLY A 358 -7.41 -21.40 24.99
CA GLY A 358 -7.33 -20.60 26.20
C GLY A 358 -8.75 -20.42 26.71
N ASP A 359 -9.37 -21.54 27.08
CA ASP A 359 -10.20 -21.76 28.27
C ASP A 359 -10.86 -23.15 28.20
#